data_AF-A0A1C5Y5I7-F1
#
_entry.id   AF-A0A1C5Y5I7-F1
#
_cell.length_a   1.000
_cell.length_b   1.000
_cell.length_c   1.000
_cell.angle_alpha   90.00
_cell.angle_beta   90.00
_cell.angle_gamma   90.00
#
_symmetry.space_group_name_H-M   'P 1'
#
loop_
_entity.id
_entity.type
_entity.pdbx_description
1 polymer ?
#
loop_
_entity_poly.entity_id
_entity_poly.type
_entity_poly.pdbx_seq_one_letter_code
_entity_poly.pdbx_strand_id
1 'polypeptide(L)'
;MKKFETMTGKDINVEEGLKIKNDLEMMVNDINEGKIERAQLKELCVEFVRTQNKDKFEGFWAIILDDYMPSDARIDFLYWPTYCITMAMMVAYMMNLNKEIYGFDDCFKLGLEACTKRNFRGYTYEEQDGRIKVLSMFIESGLFVFLKENKNLCPRFNVCIKRIFTEMQERLDQGNTICDWNCNYEEEFKQIIKLKENSKLKLFVYGTLMFDQSNHGLLSQANVLGDAVAEGFELYDTGFGYPAAKHSEKDSIEGELYTIDYDLLKNIDILESNGTLYTREFAIVKDKTGKSHLAIIYVYNKDVHEENKTQSWKEKTEDNYLLYASYGSNLNYNRFMDYINSCDDTTPPIASKPVLINHKLYFASKSYIWENKGVAFIDPKEDKNEVTLGRMYLITKEQFEQIKLFEGSKYQNKVRLGAYDGKEIVTFTDYEINEENLPSERYVEIIQKGLRETYKSLYKDQIIKYLDCRINKNIADKAESI
;
A
#
# COMPACT_ATOMS: atom_id res chain seq x y z
N MET A 1 -24.03 8.29 -10.70
CA MET A 1 -24.71 9.46 -11.28
C MET A 1 -24.69 9.34 -12.81
N LYS A 2 -25.83 9.28 -13.50
CA LYS A 2 -25.85 9.00 -14.97
C LYS A 2 -25.91 10.25 -15.86
N LYS A 3 -26.29 11.41 -15.32
CA LYS A 3 -26.26 12.73 -15.99
C LYS A 3 -26.09 13.83 -14.95
N PHE A 4 -25.21 14.80 -15.21
CA PHE A 4 -25.05 16.01 -14.40
C PHE A 4 -25.58 17.19 -15.20
N GLU A 5 -26.69 17.81 -14.78
CA GLU A 5 -27.30 18.92 -15.51
C GLU A 5 -27.57 20.10 -14.56
N THR A 6 -27.21 21.31 -15.00
CA THR A 6 -27.44 22.53 -14.24
C THR A 6 -28.93 22.91 -14.26
N MET A 7 -29.51 23.09 -13.09
CA MET A 7 -30.88 23.60 -12.93
C MET A 7 -30.91 25.12 -13.10
N THR A 8 -31.86 25.61 -13.89
CA THR A 8 -32.11 27.04 -14.15
C THR A 8 -33.61 27.30 -14.24
N GLY A 9 -34.06 28.53 -14.02
CA GLY A 9 -35.46 28.93 -14.20
C GLY A 9 -36.16 29.34 -12.90
N LYS A 10 -37.49 29.52 -12.95
CA LYS A 10 -38.28 30.10 -11.86
C LYS A 10 -38.68 29.10 -10.75
N ASP A 11 -38.68 27.81 -11.05
CA ASP A 11 -39.11 26.74 -10.13
C ASP A 11 -37.93 25.83 -9.75
N ILE A 12 -36.87 26.43 -9.19
CA ILE A 12 -35.66 25.71 -8.78
C ILE A 12 -35.96 24.83 -7.55
N ASN A 13 -35.73 23.53 -7.68
CA ASN A 13 -35.86 22.57 -6.57
C ASN A 13 -34.56 22.52 -5.74
N VAL A 14 -34.53 23.27 -4.65
CA VAL A 14 -33.36 23.34 -3.76
C VAL A 14 -33.06 21.99 -3.08
N GLU A 15 -34.09 21.22 -2.71
CA GLU A 15 -33.90 19.91 -2.08
C GLU A 15 -33.22 18.92 -3.03
N GLU A 16 -33.60 18.94 -4.30
CA GLU A 16 -32.93 18.15 -5.33
C GLU A 16 -31.50 18.61 -5.55
N GLY A 17 -31.24 19.92 -5.53
CA GLY A 17 -29.88 20.45 -5.59
C GLY A 17 -28.99 19.97 -4.45
N LEU A 18 -29.52 19.91 -3.23
CA LEU A 18 -28.79 19.40 -2.07
C LEU A 18 -28.51 17.89 -2.16
N LYS A 19 -29.42 17.11 -2.76
CA LYS A 19 -29.16 15.69 -3.06
C LYS A 19 -28.00 15.53 -4.02
N ILE A 20 -27.99 16.29 -5.13
CA ILE A 20 -26.89 16.26 -6.11
C ILE A 20 -25.56 16.68 -5.47
N LYS A 21 -25.57 17.69 -4.60
CA LYS A 21 -24.38 18.11 -3.83
C LYS A 21 -23.79 16.94 -3.03
N ASN A 22 -24.63 16.22 -2.29
CA ASN A 22 -24.21 15.08 -1.49
C ASN A 22 -23.74 13.90 -2.36
N ASP A 23 -24.41 13.64 -3.48
CA ASP A 23 -24.01 12.59 -4.44
C ASP A 23 -22.62 12.86 -5.04
N LEU A 24 -22.28 14.13 -5.30
CA LEU A 24 -20.95 14.51 -5.78
C LEU A 24 -19.86 14.34 -4.71
N GLU A 25 -20.17 14.62 -3.44
CA GLU A 25 -19.25 14.34 -2.33
C GLU A 25 -19.01 12.83 -2.18
N MET A 26 -20.09 12.03 -2.22
CA MET A 26 -20.00 10.57 -2.20
C MET A 26 -19.19 10.02 -3.37
N MET A 27 -19.38 10.58 -4.57
CA MET A 27 -18.60 10.21 -5.76
C MET A 27 -17.09 10.38 -5.54
N VAL A 28 -16.64 11.49 -4.93
CA VAL A 28 -15.22 11.70 -4.64
C VAL A 28 -14.69 10.66 -3.64
N ASN A 29 -15.46 10.37 -2.59
CA ASN A 29 -15.09 9.37 -1.61
C ASN A 29 -14.98 7.97 -2.25
N ASP A 30 -15.95 7.60 -3.09
CA ASP A 30 -15.93 6.33 -3.81
C ASP A 30 -14.76 6.25 -4.80
N ILE A 31 -14.33 7.36 -5.42
CA ILE A 31 -13.10 7.41 -6.24
C ILE A 31 -11.86 7.16 -5.38
N ASN A 32 -11.73 7.88 -4.26
CA ASN A 32 -10.57 7.77 -3.37
C ASN A 32 -10.44 6.39 -2.72
N GLU A 33 -11.58 5.74 -2.45
CA GLU A 33 -11.66 4.36 -1.97
C GLU A 33 -11.50 3.32 -3.09
N GLY A 34 -11.37 3.74 -4.36
CA GLY A 34 -11.19 2.85 -5.51
C GLY A 34 -12.43 2.04 -5.88
N LYS A 35 -13.63 2.49 -5.52
CA LYS A 35 -14.91 1.83 -5.88
C LYS A 35 -15.43 2.22 -7.27
N ILE A 36 -14.95 3.34 -7.84
CA ILE A 36 -15.32 3.77 -9.20
C ILE A 36 -14.27 3.28 -10.18
N GLU A 37 -14.64 2.34 -11.06
CA GLU A 37 -13.73 1.80 -12.07
C GLU A 37 -13.26 2.87 -13.06
N ARG A 38 -12.10 2.65 -13.71
CA ARG A 38 -11.53 3.57 -14.71
C ARG A 38 -12.51 3.91 -15.83
N ALA A 39 -13.25 2.92 -16.34
CA ALA A 39 -14.25 3.11 -17.39
C ALA A 39 -15.41 3.99 -16.93
N GLN A 40 -15.90 3.79 -15.70
CA GLN A 40 -16.95 4.62 -15.10
C GLN A 40 -16.46 6.06 -14.87
N LEU A 41 -15.23 6.24 -14.39
CA LEU A 41 -14.63 7.57 -14.22
C LEU A 41 -14.46 8.28 -15.57
N LYS A 42 -14.10 7.54 -16.63
CA LYS A 42 -14.03 8.06 -18.00
C LYS A 42 -15.40 8.57 -18.47
N GLU A 43 -16.46 7.79 -18.30
CA GLU A 43 -17.82 8.21 -18.64
C GLU A 43 -18.24 9.48 -17.90
N LEU A 44 -17.97 9.55 -16.59
CA LEU A 44 -18.23 10.74 -15.78
C LEU A 44 -17.46 11.96 -16.31
N CYS A 45 -16.17 11.79 -16.64
CA CYS A 45 -15.35 12.89 -17.16
C CYS A 45 -15.81 13.38 -18.54
N VAL A 46 -16.26 12.49 -19.43
CA VAL A 46 -16.88 12.88 -20.71
C VAL A 46 -18.11 13.75 -20.44
N GLU A 47 -18.93 13.37 -19.47
CA GLU A 47 -20.10 14.16 -19.07
C GLU A 47 -19.70 15.51 -18.46
N PHE A 48 -18.68 15.56 -17.62
CA PHE A 48 -18.19 16.81 -17.02
C PHE A 48 -17.65 17.78 -18.07
N VAL A 49 -16.97 17.28 -19.10
CA VAL A 49 -16.54 18.11 -20.23
C VAL A 49 -17.73 18.71 -20.96
N ARG A 50 -18.80 17.94 -21.17
CA ARG A 50 -20.02 18.39 -21.85
C ARG A 50 -20.81 19.43 -21.05
N THR A 51 -20.76 19.34 -19.72
CA THR A 51 -21.67 20.03 -18.80
C THR A 51 -21.03 21.20 -18.05
N GLN A 52 -19.72 21.44 -18.23
CA GLN A 52 -19.06 22.63 -17.67
C GLN A 52 -19.77 23.90 -18.17
N ASN A 53 -20.09 24.81 -17.24
CA ASN A 53 -20.77 26.04 -17.56
C ASN A 53 -19.91 26.93 -18.47
N LYS A 54 -20.59 27.76 -19.26
CA LYS A 54 -20.00 28.69 -20.22
C LYS A 54 -20.28 30.14 -19.82
N ASP A 55 -19.70 31.07 -20.57
CA ASP A 55 -19.92 32.52 -20.42
C ASP A 55 -19.57 33.03 -19.01
N LYS A 56 -20.52 33.65 -18.30
CA LYS A 56 -20.32 34.29 -16.99
C LYS A 56 -19.79 33.34 -15.91
N PHE A 57 -20.06 32.04 -16.04
CA PHE A 57 -19.64 31.01 -15.10
C PHE A 57 -18.69 29.99 -15.75
N GLU A 58 -17.92 30.41 -16.75
CA GLU A 58 -16.91 29.55 -17.40
C GLU A 58 -16.00 28.88 -16.37
N GLY A 59 -15.82 27.55 -16.53
CA GLY A 59 -15.00 26.73 -15.64
C GLY A 59 -15.73 26.15 -14.43
N PHE A 60 -16.94 26.61 -14.13
CA PHE A 60 -17.73 26.06 -13.01
C PHE A 60 -18.61 24.90 -13.45
N TRP A 61 -18.98 24.05 -12.49
CA TRP A 61 -20.05 23.06 -12.62
C TRP A 61 -21.14 23.35 -11.59
N ALA A 62 -22.05 24.23 -11.94
CA ALA A 62 -23.15 24.61 -11.07
C ALA A 62 -24.24 23.55 -11.07
N ILE A 63 -24.73 23.21 -9.88
CA ILE A 63 -25.97 22.45 -9.69
C ILE A 63 -27.17 23.35 -9.96
N ILE A 64 -27.13 24.60 -9.47
CA ILE A 64 -28.15 25.63 -9.67
C ILE A 64 -27.46 26.89 -10.17
N LEU A 65 -27.99 27.52 -11.23
CA LEU A 65 -27.63 28.87 -11.63
C LEU A 65 -28.83 29.80 -11.53
N ASP A 66 -28.70 30.81 -10.68
CA ASP A 66 -29.62 31.94 -10.54
C ASP A 66 -28.81 33.23 -10.35
N ASP A 67 -29.16 34.28 -11.10
CA ASP A 67 -28.43 35.56 -11.09
C ASP A 67 -28.51 36.31 -9.75
N TYR A 68 -29.50 35.97 -8.91
CA TYR A 68 -29.75 36.54 -7.59
C TYR A 68 -29.37 35.59 -6.46
N MET A 69 -28.65 34.49 -6.75
CA MET A 69 -28.25 33.51 -5.74
C MET A 69 -27.45 34.15 -4.60
N PRO A 70 -27.89 33.99 -3.33
CA PRO A 70 -27.15 34.48 -2.16
C PRO A 70 -25.73 33.92 -2.10
N SER A 71 -24.81 34.68 -1.48
CA SER A 71 -23.41 34.27 -1.47
C SER A 71 -23.15 32.92 -0.79
N ASP A 72 -23.91 32.58 0.25
CA ASP A 72 -23.75 31.30 0.95
C ASP A 72 -24.30 30.13 0.11
N ALA A 73 -25.43 30.33 -0.59
CA ALA A 73 -25.97 29.32 -1.50
C ALA A 73 -25.03 29.01 -2.69
N ARG A 74 -24.23 29.99 -3.13
CA ARG A 74 -23.18 29.75 -4.14
C ARG A 74 -22.14 28.75 -3.66
N ILE A 75 -21.90 28.62 -2.35
CA ILE A 75 -20.96 27.62 -1.83
C ILE A 75 -21.50 26.24 -2.17
N ASP A 76 -22.76 25.96 -1.87
CA ASP A 76 -23.41 24.68 -2.12
C ASP A 76 -23.58 24.35 -3.60
N PHE A 77 -24.06 25.31 -4.39
CA PHE A 77 -24.55 25.02 -5.72
C PHE A 77 -23.61 25.44 -6.85
N LEU A 78 -22.52 26.16 -6.55
CA LEU A 78 -21.54 26.60 -7.54
C LEU A 78 -20.13 26.13 -7.17
N TYR A 79 -19.64 26.40 -5.96
CA TYR A 79 -18.26 26.08 -5.58
C TYR A 79 -18.07 24.60 -5.20
N TRP A 80 -18.93 24.06 -4.33
CA TRP A 80 -18.86 22.66 -3.87
C TRP A 80 -18.84 21.66 -5.03
N PRO A 81 -19.81 21.69 -5.98
CA PRO A 81 -19.78 20.79 -7.12
C PRO A 81 -18.54 20.98 -8.00
N THR A 82 -18.07 22.22 -8.15
CA THR A 82 -16.83 22.52 -8.88
C THR A 82 -15.62 21.89 -8.20
N TYR A 83 -15.52 21.93 -6.87
CA TYR A 83 -14.45 21.26 -6.13
C TYR A 83 -14.51 19.74 -6.34
N CYS A 84 -15.67 19.12 -6.13
CA CYS A 84 -15.81 17.67 -6.26
C CYS A 84 -15.50 17.17 -7.68
N ILE A 85 -16.04 17.84 -8.71
CA ILE A 85 -15.81 17.46 -10.10
C ILE A 85 -14.34 17.69 -10.49
N THR A 86 -13.72 18.78 -10.01
CA THR A 86 -12.29 19.03 -10.24
C THR A 86 -11.41 17.95 -9.58
N MET A 87 -11.77 17.45 -8.39
CA MET A 87 -11.06 16.32 -7.76
C MET A 87 -11.19 15.04 -8.60
N ALA A 88 -12.39 14.73 -9.08
CA ALA A 88 -12.61 13.57 -9.94
C ALA A 88 -11.81 13.67 -11.26
N MET A 89 -11.82 14.85 -11.89
CA MET A 89 -11.00 15.11 -13.08
C MET A 89 -9.50 15.07 -12.77
N MET A 90 -9.06 15.50 -11.58
CA MET A 90 -7.66 15.38 -11.17
C MET A 90 -7.22 13.92 -11.10
N VAL A 91 -8.03 13.05 -10.49
CA VAL A 91 -7.76 11.60 -10.47
C VAL A 91 -7.76 11.03 -11.89
N ALA A 92 -8.75 11.39 -12.72
CA ALA A 92 -8.81 10.96 -14.11
C ALA A 92 -7.59 11.39 -14.94
N TYR A 93 -7.09 12.61 -14.71
CA TYR A 93 -5.86 13.11 -15.32
C TYR A 93 -4.66 12.26 -14.92
N MET A 94 -4.53 11.90 -13.64
CA MET A 94 -3.46 11.02 -13.15
C MET A 94 -3.60 9.55 -13.64
N MET A 95 -4.79 9.15 -14.08
CA MET A 95 -5.07 7.90 -14.80
C MET A 95 -4.89 8.00 -16.33
N ASN A 96 -4.30 9.10 -16.81
CA ASN A 96 -4.08 9.41 -18.23
C ASN A 96 -5.36 9.47 -19.10
N LEU A 97 -6.54 9.63 -18.50
CA LEU A 97 -7.81 9.70 -19.25
C LEU A 97 -7.93 10.97 -20.10
N ASN A 98 -7.15 12.00 -19.80
CA ASN A 98 -7.10 13.23 -20.59
C ASN A 98 -6.65 12.99 -22.04
N LYS A 99 -5.87 11.94 -22.30
CA LYS A 99 -5.46 11.54 -23.65
C LYS A 99 -6.60 10.89 -24.45
N GLU A 100 -7.61 10.37 -23.77
CA GLU A 100 -8.73 9.63 -24.36
C GLU A 100 -10.00 10.47 -24.50
N ILE A 101 -10.08 11.62 -23.81
CA ILE A 101 -11.27 12.46 -23.73
C ILE A 101 -11.01 13.79 -24.43
N TYR A 102 -11.73 14.03 -25.53
CA TYR A 102 -11.64 15.30 -26.26
C TYR A 102 -12.07 16.48 -25.37
N GLY A 103 -11.27 17.55 -25.36
CA GLY A 103 -11.54 18.77 -24.59
C GLY A 103 -11.26 18.68 -23.09
N PHE A 104 -10.70 17.57 -22.62
CA PHE A 104 -10.42 17.35 -21.19
C PHE A 104 -9.48 18.40 -20.61
N ASP A 105 -8.32 18.62 -21.23
CA ASP A 105 -7.28 19.48 -20.67
C ASP A 105 -7.76 20.92 -20.48
N ASP A 106 -8.52 21.47 -21.44
CA ASP A 106 -9.03 22.83 -21.38
C ASP A 106 -10.12 22.96 -20.30
N CYS A 107 -11.06 22.01 -20.29
CA CYS A 107 -12.09 21.93 -19.26
C CYS A 107 -11.49 21.81 -17.85
N PHE A 108 -10.49 20.93 -17.67
CA PHE A 108 -9.85 20.72 -16.38
C PHE A 108 -9.08 21.95 -15.90
N LYS A 109 -8.36 22.64 -16.79
CA LYS A 109 -7.67 23.91 -16.45
C LYS A 109 -8.64 24.99 -15.99
N LEU A 110 -9.79 25.14 -16.66
CA LEU A 110 -10.82 26.09 -16.28
C LEU A 110 -11.42 25.74 -14.91
N GLY A 111 -11.66 24.46 -14.64
CA GLY A 111 -12.11 23.95 -13.33
C GLY A 111 -11.13 24.25 -12.20
N LEU A 112 -9.85 23.99 -12.41
CA LEU A 112 -8.78 24.33 -11.47
C LEU A 112 -8.73 25.85 -11.22
N GLU A 113 -8.89 26.68 -12.25
CA GLU A 113 -8.96 28.13 -12.07
C GLU A 113 -10.19 28.55 -11.26
N ALA A 114 -11.37 27.98 -11.57
CA ALA A 114 -12.63 28.27 -10.89
C ALA A 114 -12.54 27.97 -9.38
N CYS A 115 -11.87 26.87 -9.00
CA CYS A 115 -11.61 26.51 -7.60
C CYS A 115 -10.88 27.63 -6.82
N THR A 116 -10.02 28.40 -7.47
CA THR A 116 -9.23 29.45 -6.79
C THR A 116 -10.03 30.71 -6.47
N LYS A 117 -11.20 30.93 -7.10
CA LYS A 117 -11.92 32.21 -7.04
C LYS A 117 -12.40 32.58 -5.63
N ARG A 118 -12.56 31.61 -4.73
CA ARG A 118 -12.91 31.83 -3.31
C ARG A 118 -11.79 31.49 -2.33
N ASN A 119 -10.59 31.15 -2.80
CA ASN A 119 -9.50 30.62 -1.97
C ASN A 119 -9.97 29.48 -1.05
N PHE A 120 -10.85 28.61 -1.57
CA PHE A 120 -11.44 27.47 -0.86
C PHE A 120 -12.20 27.81 0.43
N ARG A 121 -12.55 29.08 0.68
CA ARG A 121 -13.25 29.49 1.91
C ARG A 121 -14.67 28.94 1.94
N GLY A 122 -15.07 28.41 3.10
CA GLY A 122 -16.42 27.94 3.40
C GLY A 122 -17.45 29.06 3.58
N TYR A 123 -18.47 28.76 4.40
CA TYR A 123 -19.52 29.72 4.76
C TYR A 123 -18.97 30.87 5.58
N THR A 124 -19.70 31.99 5.62
CA THR A 124 -19.27 33.22 6.29
C THR A 124 -18.86 33.06 7.76
N TYR A 125 -19.39 32.06 8.47
CA TYR A 125 -19.08 31.80 9.87
C TYR A 125 -18.23 30.54 10.13
N GLU A 126 -17.92 29.79 9.06
CA GLU A 126 -17.18 28.52 9.08
C GLU A 126 -16.22 28.49 7.87
N GLU A 127 -15.56 29.62 7.60
CA GLU A 127 -14.72 29.78 6.41
C GLU A 127 -13.53 28.82 6.44
N GLN A 128 -12.91 28.64 7.62
CA GLN A 128 -11.76 27.76 7.78
C GLN A 128 -12.16 26.29 7.81
N ASP A 129 -13.26 25.93 8.46
CA ASP A 129 -13.74 24.55 8.50
C ASP A 129 -14.02 24.01 7.08
N GLY A 130 -14.81 24.77 6.30
CA GLY A 130 -15.08 24.41 4.91
C GLY A 130 -13.80 24.36 4.06
N ARG A 131 -12.83 25.26 4.31
CA ARG A 131 -11.54 25.23 3.61
C ARG A 131 -10.73 23.99 3.94
N ILE A 132 -10.61 23.66 5.23
CA ILE A 132 -9.89 22.47 5.70
C ILE A 132 -10.54 21.22 5.12
N LYS A 133 -11.87 21.11 5.16
CA LYS A 133 -12.61 19.97 4.57
C LYS A 133 -12.25 19.77 3.09
N VAL A 134 -12.39 20.82 2.27
CA VAL A 134 -12.12 20.74 0.83
C VAL A 134 -10.66 20.40 0.54
N LEU A 135 -9.71 21.00 1.27
CA LEU A 135 -8.29 20.71 1.08
C LEU A 135 -7.93 19.28 1.49
N SER A 136 -8.49 18.77 2.59
CA SER A 136 -8.30 17.37 3.00
C SER A 136 -8.78 16.41 1.90
N MET A 137 -9.97 16.65 1.34
CA MET A 137 -10.48 15.84 0.22
C MET A 137 -9.56 15.91 -1.01
N PHE A 138 -9.06 17.09 -1.38
CA PHE A 138 -8.07 17.22 -2.46
C PHE A 138 -6.78 16.43 -2.16
N ILE A 139 -6.27 16.49 -0.94
CA ILE A 139 -5.06 15.76 -0.53
C ILE A 139 -5.27 14.25 -0.67
N GLU A 140 -6.40 13.74 -0.19
CA GLU A 140 -6.80 12.35 -0.30
C GLU A 140 -6.94 11.90 -1.77
N SER A 141 -7.41 12.79 -2.65
CA SER A 141 -7.44 12.57 -4.10
C SER A 141 -6.07 12.72 -4.80
N GLY A 142 -4.97 12.97 -4.07
CA GLY A 142 -3.61 13.00 -4.62
C GLY A 142 -3.07 14.38 -5.01
N LEU A 143 -3.61 15.48 -4.46
CA LEU A 143 -3.23 16.87 -4.78
C LEU A 143 -1.72 17.11 -4.89
N PHE A 144 -0.94 16.65 -3.93
CA PHE A 144 0.50 16.98 -3.89
C PHE A 144 1.33 16.21 -4.91
N VAL A 145 0.88 15.04 -5.35
CA VAL A 145 1.48 14.34 -6.50
C VAL A 145 1.23 15.17 -7.75
N PHE A 146 -0.05 15.49 -7.98
CA PHE A 146 -0.48 16.29 -9.12
C PHE A 146 0.27 17.62 -9.22
N LEU A 147 0.36 18.40 -8.14
CA LEU A 147 1.01 19.71 -8.14
C LEU A 147 2.52 19.66 -8.39
N LYS A 148 3.21 18.60 -7.96
CA LYS A 148 4.65 18.44 -8.17
C LYS A 148 4.98 18.17 -9.64
N GLU A 149 4.12 17.45 -10.33
CA GLU A 149 4.31 17.01 -11.71
C GLU A 149 3.78 18.01 -12.72
N ASN A 150 2.68 18.69 -12.38
CA ASN A 150 1.92 19.54 -13.31
C ASN A 150 2.06 21.03 -12.99
N LYS A 151 3.25 21.47 -12.58
CA LYS A 151 3.51 22.86 -12.13
C LYS A 151 3.05 23.92 -13.13
N ASN A 152 3.19 23.63 -14.42
CA ASN A 152 2.87 24.55 -15.51
C ASN A 152 1.42 24.44 -15.99
N LEU A 153 0.71 23.36 -15.64
CA LEU A 153 -0.66 23.13 -16.09
C LEU A 153 -1.62 24.16 -15.47
N CYS A 154 -1.43 24.50 -14.19
CA CYS A 154 -2.31 25.40 -13.45
C CYS A 154 -1.55 26.32 -12.47
N PRO A 155 -0.77 27.31 -12.95
CA PRO A 155 0.06 28.14 -12.09
C PRO A 155 -0.71 28.88 -10.98
N ARG A 156 -1.91 29.40 -11.29
CA ARG A 156 -2.77 30.10 -10.31
C ARG A 156 -3.23 29.18 -9.19
N PHE A 157 -3.66 27.96 -9.53
CA PHE A 157 -4.07 26.96 -8.55
C PHE A 157 -2.91 26.55 -7.65
N ASN A 158 -1.75 26.26 -8.23
CA ASN A 158 -0.54 25.92 -7.48
C ASN A 158 -0.11 27.03 -6.50
N VAL A 159 -0.10 28.30 -6.96
CA VAL A 159 0.20 29.46 -6.10
C VAL A 159 -0.85 29.61 -4.99
N CYS A 160 -2.13 29.42 -5.29
CA CYS A 160 -3.21 29.51 -4.30
C CYS A 160 -3.03 28.48 -3.18
N ILE A 161 -2.83 27.20 -3.52
CA ILE A 161 -2.60 26.12 -2.55
C ILE A 161 -1.36 26.41 -1.70
N LYS A 162 -0.24 26.77 -2.33
CA LYS A 162 1.01 27.09 -1.60
C LYS A 162 0.80 28.21 -0.59
N ARG A 163 0.12 29.29 -0.99
CA ARG A 163 -0.16 30.43 -0.11
C ARG A 163 -1.01 30.00 1.08
N ILE A 164 -2.04 29.17 0.87
CA ILE A 164 -2.91 28.71 1.96
C ILE A 164 -2.13 27.90 3.00
N PHE A 165 -1.34 26.92 2.56
CA PHE A 165 -0.53 26.12 3.50
C PHE A 165 0.56 26.95 4.19
N THR A 166 1.13 27.94 3.50
CA THR A 166 2.10 28.87 4.10
C THR A 166 1.43 29.71 5.20
N GLU A 167 0.24 30.27 4.92
CA GLU A 167 -0.52 31.04 5.90
C GLU A 167 -0.90 30.19 7.13
N MET A 168 -1.31 28.93 6.93
CA MET A 168 -1.63 28.00 8.02
C MET A 168 -0.41 27.72 8.90
N GLN A 169 0.76 27.48 8.28
CA GLN A 169 2.01 27.25 9.02
C GLN A 169 2.44 28.51 9.80
N GLU A 170 2.42 29.68 9.17
CA GLU A 170 2.77 30.95 9.82
C GLU A 170 1.86 31.24 11.02
N ARG A 171 0.57 30.93 10.93
CA ARG A 171 -0.39 31.07 12.04
C ARG A 171 -0.06 30.14 13.21
N LEU A 172 0.31 28.90 12.94
CA LEU A 172 0.77 27.96 13.98
C LEU A 172 2.03 28.47 14.66
N ASP A 173 3.02 28.90 13.86
CA ASP A 173 4.31 29.37 14.38
C ASP A 173 4.16 30.62 15.26
N GLN A 174 3.17 31.47 14.96
CA GLN A 174 2.86 32.68 15.72
C GLN A 174 1.88 32.46 16.89
N GLY A 175 1.31 31.26 17.04
CA GLY A 175 0.21 31.01 17.97
C GLY A 175 -1.09 31.79 17.65
N ASN A 176 -1.24 32.24 16.40
CA ASN A 176 -2.39 33.02 15.92
C ASN A 176 -3.39 32.13 15.18
N THR A 177 -3.95 31.18 15.92
CA THR A 177 -4.82 30.10 15.40
C THR A 177 -6.31 30.36 15.63
N ILE A 178 -6.66 31.47 16.27
CA ILE A 178 -8.06 31.89 16.46
C ILE A 178 -8.57 32.46 15.12
N CYS A 179 -9.59 31.81 14.54
CA CYS A 179 -10.24 32.20 13.29
C CYS A 179 -11.77 32.16 13.43
N ASP A 180 -12.47 32.52 12.36
CA ASP A 180 -13.94 32.50 12.26
C ASP A 180 -14.60 33.16 13.49
N TRP A 181 -15.57 32.51 14.14
CA TRP A 181 -16.25 32.99 15.36
C TRP A 181 -15.43 32.77 16.64
N ASN A 182 -14.17 33.22 16.64
CA ASN A 182 -13.24 33.08 17.78
C ASN A 182 -12.96 31.60 18.14
N CYS A 183 -13.00 30.71 17.15
CA CYS A 183 -12.68 29.29 17.27
C CYS A 183 -11.16 29.09 17.11
N ASN A 184 -10.57 28.24 17.94
CA ASN A 184 -9.15 27.90 17.83
C ASN A 184 -8.97 26.72 16.85
N TYR A 185 -8.26 26.94 15.74
CA TYR A 185 -7.99 25.95 14.68
C TYR A 185 -6.60 25.31 14.78
N GLU A 186 -5.92 25.41 15.93
CA GLU A 186 -4.54 24.91 16.08
C GLU A 186 -4.43 23.41 15.74
N GLU A 187 -5.36 22.59 16.23
CA GLU A 187 -5.32 21.16 16.00
C GLU A 187 -5.66 20.80 14.54
N GLU A 188 -6.63 21.48 13.95
CA GLU A 188 -7.03 21.29 12.55
C GLU A 188 -5.90 21.69 11.60
N PHE A 189 -5.20 22.80 11.87
CA PHE A 189 -4.03 23.20 11.10
C PHE A 189 -2.88 22.19 11.24
N LYS A 190 -2.58 21.71 12.47
CA LYS A 190 -1.60 20.65 12.67
C LYS A 190 -1.97 19.37 11.90
N GLN A 191 -3.24 18.98 11.94
CA GLN A 191 -3.73 17.78 11.27
C GLN A 191 -3.57 17.88 9.75
N ILE A 192 -3.99 18.99 9.12
CA ILE A 192 -3.89 19.11 7.66
C ILE A 192 -2.45 19.26 7.18
N ILE A 193 -1.57 19.90 7.95
CA ILE A 193 -0.13 19.98 7.65
C ILE A 193 0.50 18.60 7.78
N LYS A 194 0.17 17.86 8.84
CA LYS A 194 0.60 16.47 9.01
C LYS A 194 0.07 15.58 7.89
N LEU A 195 -1.15 15.78 7.40
CA LEU A 195 -1.73 15.07 6.26
C LEU A 195 -0.96 15.37 4.96
N LYS A 196 -0.59 16.64 4.74
CA LYS A 196 0.28 17.06 3.64
C LYS A 196 1.66 16.39 3.70
N GLU A 197 2.29 16.34 4.87
CA GLU A 197 3.63 15.76 5.06
C GLU A 197 3.63 14.24 4.95
N ASN A 198 2.60 13.59 5.51
CA ASN A 198 2.42 12.14 5.45
C ASN A 198 1.59 11.70 4.25
N SER A 199 1.54 12.51 3.17
CA SER A 199 0.99 12.10 1.88
C SER A 199 1.90 11.02 1.29
N LYS A 200 1.81 9.83 1.87
CA LYS A 200 2.49 8.64 1.40
C LYS A 200 1.70 8.09 0.23
N LEU A 201 2.41 7.75 -0.81
CA LEU A 201 1.86 7.27 -2.06
C LEU A 201 1.78 5.77 -2.00
N LYS A 202 0.75 5.20 -2.61
CA LYS A 202 0.68 3.76 -2.81
C LYS A 202 1.32 3.43 -4.15
N LEU A 203 2.19 2.43 -4.17
CA LEU A 203 2.84 1.92 -5.37
C LEU A 203 2.51 0.43 -5.50
N PHE A 204 1.89 0.08 -6.63
CA PHE A 204 1.66 -1.29 -7.03
C PHE A 204 2.79 -1.74 -7.97
N VAL A 205 3.49 -2.81 -7.59
CA VAL A 205 4.57 -3.41 -8.38
C VAL A 205 4.20 -4.82 -8.78
N TYR A 206 4.47 -5.16 -10.04
CA TYR A 206 4.08 -6.44 -10.64
C TYR A 206 5.27 -7.14 -11.31
N GLY A 207 6.50 -6.66 -11.04
CA GLY A 207 7.68 -7.02 -11.81
C GLY A 207 9.00 -6.98 -11.07
N THR A 208 10.03 -6.42 -11.69
CA THR A 208 11.41 -6.38 -11.19
C THR A 208 11.57 -5.71 -9.81
N LEU A 209 10.60 -4.87 -9.40
CA LEU A 209 10.55 -4.22 -8.09
C LEU A 209 9.88 -5.07 -7.00
N MET A 210 9.15 -6.13 -7.35
CA MET A 210 8.55 -7.05 -6.38
C MET A 210 9.63 -7.67 -5.51
N PHE A 211 9.25 -8.16 -4.33
CA PHE A 211 10.14 -8.85 -3.44
C PHE A 211 10.85 -10.02 -4.14
N ASP A 212 12.15 -10.17 -3.85
CA ASP A 212 13.03 -11.19 -4.45
C ASP A 212 13.22 -11.05 -5.97
N GLN A 213 13.02 -9.85 -6.50
CA GLN A 213 13.32 -9.51 -7.88
C GLN A 213 14.50 -8.53 -7.99
N SER A 214 15.08 -8.43 -9.18
CA SER A 214 16.37 -7.78 -9.45
C SER A 214 16.48 -6.34 -8.94
N ASN A 215 15.37 -5.59 -8.90
CA ASN A 215 15.34 -4.18 -8.50
C ASN A 215 14.73 -3.95 -7.11
N HIS A 216 14.36 -5.00 -6.37
CA HIS A 216 13.71 -4.87 -5.05
C HIS A 216 14.52 -4.08 -4.03
N GLY A 217 15.85 -4.05 -4.15
CA GLY A 217 16.73 -3.28 -3.26
C GLY A 217 16.31 -1.81 -3.11
N LEU A 218 15.68 -1.24 -4.15
CA LEU A 218 15.16 0.13 -4.13
C LEU A 218 13.97 0.31 -3.16
N LEU A 219 13.18 -0.73 -2.93
CA LEU A 219 12.02 -0.74 -2.03
C LEU A 219 12.35 -1.28 -0.62
N SER A 220 13.61 -1.57 -0.31
CA SER A 220 14.01 -2.21 0.96
C SER A 220 13.62 -1.45 2.24
N GLN A 221 13.42 -0.13 2.16
CA GLN A 221 12.97 0.72 3.28
C GLN A 221 11.48 1.14 3.15
N ALA A 222 10.79 0.70 2.10
CA ALA A 222 9.38 1.02 1.89
C ALA A 222 8.49 0.14 2.77
N ASN A 223 7.35 0.68 3.20
CA ASN A 223 6.39 -0.09 3.99
C ASN A 223 5.54 -0.96 3.07
N VAL A 224 5.63 -2.28 3.23
CA VAL A 224 4.80 -3.26 2.49
C VAL A 224 3.37 -3.25 3.04
N LEU A 225 2.37 -3.14 2.16
CA LEU A 225 0.95 -3.32 2.49
C LEU A 225 0.47 -4.76 2.24
N GLY A 226 1.13 -5.48 1.33
CA GLY A 226 0.88 -6.90 1.05
C GLY A 226 0.67 -7.17 -0.44
N ASP A 227 0.24 -8.39 -0.78
CA ASP A 227 -0.11 -8.69 -2.18
C ASP A 227 -1.42 -7.99 -2.58
N ALA A 228 -1.52 -7.63 -3.84
CA ALA A 228 -2.67 -6.93 -4.40
C ALA A 228 -2.90 -7.36 -5.86
N VAL A 229 -4.06 -6.99 -6.40
CA VAL A 229 -4.46 -7.24 -7.78
C VAL A 229 -4.85 -5.92 -8.43
N ALA A 230 -4.28 -5.63 -9.61
CA ALA A 230 -4.69 -4.50 -10.43
C ALA A 230 -5.60 -4.99 -11.57
N GLU A 231 -6.86 -4.55 -11.54
CA GLU A 231 -7.85 -4.88 -12.58
C GLU A 231 -7.71 -3.95 -13.79
N GLY A 232 -8.03 -4.45 -14.98
CA GLY A 232 -7.94 -3.69 -16.22
C GLY A 232 -6.54 -3.67 -16.82
N PHE A 233 -5.71 -4.67 -16.46
CA PHE A 233 -4.36 -4.82 -16.95
C PHE A 233 -4.06 -6.28 -17.30
N GLU A 234 -3.23 -6.45 -18.31
CA GLU A 234 -2.64 -7.73 -18.70
C GLU A 234 -1.11 -7.62 -18.67
N LEU A 235 -0.45 -8.76 -18.50
CA LEU A 235 0.99 -8.84 -18.28
C LEU A 235 1.68 -9.59 -19.43
N TYR A 236 2.84 -9.09 -19.82
CA TYR A 236 3.68 -9.70 -20.85
C TYR A 236 5.12 -9.85 -20.36
N ASP A 237 5.78 -10.91 -20.79
CA ASP A 237 7.24 -11.00 -20.73
C ASP A 237 7.85 -10.25 -21.92
N THR A 238 8.70 -9.27 -21.65
CA THR A 238 9.37 -8.53 -22.73
C THR A 238 10.50 -9.31 -23.39
N GLY A 239 10.97 -10.40 -22.77
CA GLY A 239 12.16 -11.15 -23.17
C GLY A 239 13.48 -10.46 -22.81
N PHE A 240 13.44 -9.27 -22.19
CA PHE A 240 14.61 -8.47 -21.78
C PHE A 240 14.85 -8.47 -20.27
N GLY A 241 14.19 -9.35 -19.52
CA GLY A 241 14.35 -9.46 -18.07
C GLY A 241 13.52 -8.46 -17.25
N TYR A 242 12.48 -7.87 -17.85
CA TYR A 242 11.48 -7.04 -17.17
C TYR A 242 10.07 -7.25 -17.76
N PRO A 243 8.99 -7.11 -16.99
CA PRO A 243 7.63 -7.32 -17.47
C PRO A 243 7.04 -6.08 -18.13
N ALA A 244 6.01 -6.27 -18.95
CA ALA A 244 5.20 -5.20 -19.49
C ALA A 244 3.73 -5.35 -19.07
N ALA A 245 3.24 -4.42 -18.23
CA ALA A 245 1.80 -4.25 -18.05
C ALA A 245 1.20 -3.42 -19.19
N LYS A 246 0.06 -3.84 -19.72
CA LYS A 246 -0.76 -3.14 -20.71
C LYS A 246 -2.20 -3.07 -20.24
N HIS A 247 -2.97 -2.09 -20.73
CA HIS A 247 -4.39 -2.01 -20.42
C HIS A 247 -5.15 -3.17 -21.07
N SER A 248 -6.03 -3.79 -20.31
CA SER A 248 -6.99 -4.81 -20.75
C SER A 248 -8.39 -4.45 -20.26
N GLU A 249 -9.43 -4.91 -20.96
CA GLU A 249 -10.82 -4.72 -20.52
C GLU A 249 -11.27 -5.78 -19.49
N LYS A 250 -10.56 -6.91 -19.40
CA LYS A 250 -11.06 -8.10 -18.67
C LYS A 250 -10.04 -8.74 -17.75
N ASP A 251 -8.75 -8.51 -18.00
CA ASP A 251 -7.69 -9.15 -17.24
C ASP A 251 -7.31 -8.36 -16.00
N SER A 252 -6.62 -9.05 -15.10
CA SER A 252 -6.01 -8.47 -13.92
C SER A 252 -4.61 -9.00 -13.75
N ILE A 253 -3.74 -8.22 -13.13
CA ILE A 253 -2.38 -8.63 -12.81
C ILE A 253 -2.18 -8.69 -11.29
N GLU A 254 -1.48 -9.73 -10.83
CA GLU A 254 -1.08 -9.86 -9.44
C GLU A 254 0.22 -9.10 -9.19
N GLY A 255 0.35 -8.55 -7.99
CA GLY A 255 1.51 -7.77 -7.59
C GLY A 255 1.58 -7.55 -6.10
N GLU A 256 2.43 -6.61 -5.70
CA GLU A 256 2.65 -6.21 -4.33
C GLU A 256 2.40 -4.72 -4.18
N LEU A 257 1.78 -4.34 -3.08
CA LEU A 257 1.43 -2.96 -2.76
C LEU A 257 2.34 -2.42 -1.68
N TYR A 258 2.92 -1.25 -1.93
CA TYR A 258 3.84 -0.55 -1.04
C TYR A 258 3.35 0.85 -0.75
N THR A 259 3.76 1.38 0.39
CA THR A 259 3.63 2.79 0.73
C THR A 259 5.01 3.45 0.62
N ILE A 260 5.12 4.46 -0.24
CA ILE A 260 6.36 5.17 -0.58
C ILE A 260 6.25 6.68 -0.36
N ASP A 261 7.38 7.36 -0.22
CA ASP A 261 7.43 8.82 -0.31
C ASP A 261 7.77 9.29 -1.73
N TYR A 262 7.78 10.61 -1.93
CA TYR A 262 8.03 11.21 -3.23
C TYR A 262 9.49 11.12 -3.68
N ASP A 263 10.45 11.02 -2.76
CA ASP A 263 11.87 10.94 -3.13
C ASP A 263 12.21 9.53 -3.61
N LEU A 264 11.64 8.50 -2.96
CA LEU A 264 11.67 7.13 -3.47
C LEU A 264 10.98 7.03 -4.83
N LEU A 265 9.82 7.66 -5.02
CA LEU A 265 9.12 7.69 -6.31
C LEU A 265 10.02 8.21 -7.45
N LYS A 266 10.79 9.28 -7.24
CA LYS A 266 11.74 9.81 -8.25
C LYS A 266 12.80 8.80 -8.63
N ASN A 267 13.32 8.05 -7.66
CA ASN A 267 14.34 7.04 -7.94
C ASN A 267 13.77 5.90 -8.78
N ILE A 268 12.51 5.55 -8.53
CA ILE A 268 11.79 4.55 -9.32
C ILE A 268 11.49 5.09 -10.73
N ASP A 269 11.08 6.35 -10.87
CA ASP A 269 10.88 6.98 -12.19
C ASP A 269 12.15 6.90 -13.07
N ILE A 270 13.33 7.08 -12.45
CA ILE A 270 14.62 6.97 -13.13
C ILE A 270 14.87 5.51 -13.57
N LEU A 271 14.65 4.54 -12.67
CA LEU A 271 14.82 3.12 -12.97
C LEU A 271 13.91 2.68 -14.12
N GLU A 272 12.62 3.00 -14.01
CA GLU A 272 11.58 2.63 -14.97
C GLU A 272 11.61 3.50 -16.24
N SER A 273 12.56 4.43 -16.35
CA SER A 273 12.70 5.33 -17.49
C SER A 273 11.35 5.99 -17.86
N ASN A 274 10.66 6.52 -16.85
CA ASN A 274 9.30 7.06 -16.96
C ASN A 274 9.19 8.11 -18.09
N GLY A 275 8.15 8.00 -18.90
CA GLY A 275 7.92 8.79 -20.11
C GLY A 275 8.58 8.23 -21.37
N THR A 276 9.40 7.16 -21.27
CA THR A 276 10.06 6.56 -22.43
C THR A 276 9.83 5.05 -22.53
N LEU A 277 10.25 4.27 -21.54
CA LEU A 277 10.07 2.81 -21.50
C LEU A 277 8.73 2.45 -20.86
N TYR A 278 8.44 3.06 -19.71
CA TYR A 278 7.16 2.99 -19.05
C TYR A 278 6.54 4.39 -18.92
N THR A 279 5.22 4.45 -18.76
CA THR A 279 4.49 5.63 -18.30
C THR A 279 3.92 5.31 -16.93
N ARG A 280 4.22 6.14 -15.95
CA ARG A 280 3.55 6.06 -14.66
C ARG A 280 2.10 6.50 -14.78
N GLU A 281 1.20 5.74 -14.17
CA GLU A 281 -0.23 6.04 -14.09
C GLU A 281 -0.79 5.72 -12.70
N PHE A 282 -1.96 6.26 -12.40
CA PHE A 282 -2.76 5.81 -11.27
C PHE A 282 -3.71 4.69 -11.71
N ALA A 283 -3.87 3.68 -10.87
CA ALA A 283 -4.76 2.55 -11.08
C ALA A 283 -5.45 2.16 -9.77
N ILE A 284 -6.58 1.48 -9.91
CA ILE A 284 -7.28 0.89 -8.77
C ILE A 284 -6.74 -0.52 -8.56
N VAL A 285 -6.31 -0.80 -7.34
CA VAL A 285 -5.78 -2.09 -6.94
C VAL A 285 -6.53 -2.59 -5.71
N LYS A 286 -6.80 -3.89 -5.66
CA LYS A 286 -7.47 -4.54 -4.53
C LYS A 286 -6.45 -5.30 -3.72
N ASP A 287 -6.38 -5.05 -2.42
CA ASP A 287 -5.56 -5.85 -1.51
C ASP A 287 -6.18 -7.23 -1.25
N LYS A 288 -5.49 -8.09 -0.47
CA LYS A 288 -5.99 -9.41 -0.10
C LYS A 288 -7.32 -9.41 0.67
N THR A 289 -7.69 -8.31 1.33
CA THR A 289 -8.98 -8.22 2.04
C THR A 289 -10.11 -7.80 1.10
N GLY A 290 -9.81 -7.52 -0.17
CA GLY A 290 -10.73 -6.99 -1.16
C GLY A 290 -10.90 -5.46 -1.06
N LYS A 291 -10.12 -4.79 -0.21
CA LYS A 291 -10.18 -3.33 -0.08
C LYS A 291 -9.50 -2.69 -1.28
N SER A 292 -10.20 -1.76 -1.90
CA SER A 292 -9.70 -1.03 -3.06
C SER A 292 -8.81 0.14 -2.65
N HIS A 293 -7.82 0.41 -3.49
CA HIS A 293 -6.79 1.41 -3.28
C HIS A 293 -6.45 2.10 -4.59
N LEU A 294 -6.39 3.41 -4.55
CA LEU A 294 -5.75 4.18 -5.61
C LEU A 294 -4.23 4.09 -5.45
N ALA A 295 -3.53 3.56 -6.45
CA ALA A 295 -2.09 3.31 -6.41
C ALA A 295 -1.41 3.66 -7.74
N ILE A 296 -0.13 3.97 -7.66
CA ILE A 296 0.74 4.18 -8.81
C ILE A 296 1.10 2.83 -9.42
N ILE A 297 1.06 2.73 -10.74
CA ILE A 297 1.53 1.61 -11.55
C ILE A 297 2.40 2.15 -12.70
N TYR A 298 3.39 1.39 -13.16
CA TYR A 298 4.12 1.69 -14.39
C TYR A 298 3.52 0.89 -15.54
N VAL A 299 3.11 1.53 -16.63
CA VAL A 299 2.50 0.87 -17.80
C VAL A 299 3.51 0.91 -18.94
N TYR A 300 3.70 -0.21 -19.64
CA TYR A 300 4.74 -0.32 -20.66
C TYR A 300 4.38 0.46 -21.93
N ASN A 301 5.31 1.26 -22.46
CA ASN A 301 5.08 2.17 -23.59
C ASN A 301 5.44 1.61 -24.96
N LYS A 302 6.07 0.43 -25.05
CA LYS A 302 6.44 -0.17 -26.34
C LYS A 302 5.47 -1.26 -26.75
N ASP A 303 5.58 -1.71 -27.99
CA ASP A 303 4.78 -2.83 -28.49
C ASP A 303 5.12 -4.11 -27.72
N VAL A 304 4.11 -4.95 -27.58
CA VAL A 304 4.20 -6.28 -26.96
C VAL A 304 3.71 -7.31 -27.97
N HIS A 305 4.14 -8.55 -27.78
CA HIS A 305 3.77 -9.68 -28.61
C HIS A 305 2.78 -10.55 -27.85
N GLU A 306 1.64 -10.88 -28.46
CA GLU A 306 0.56 -11.63 -27.80
C GLU A 306 1.02 -13.00 -27.29
N GLU A 307 1.94 -13.64 -28.01
CA GLU A 307 2.57 -14.91 -27.62
C GLU A 307 3.35 -14.83 -26.30
N ASN A 308 3.70 -13.63 -25.83
CA ASN A 308 4.43 -13.41 -24.59
C ASN A 308 3.51 -13.05 -23.41
N LYS A 309 2.19 -13.10 -23.58
CA LYS A 309 1.25 -12.87 -22.48
C LYS A 309 1.49 -13.89 -21.38
N THR A 310 1.59 -13.42 -20.14
CA THR A 310 1.81 -14.24 -18.94
C THR A 310 0.82 -13.83 -17.85
N GLN A 311 0.53 -14.74 -16.92
CA GLN A 311 -0.37 -14.47 -15.78
C GLN A 311 0.38 -13.92 -14.56
N SER A 312 1.70 -14.16 -14.48
CA SER A 312 2.53 -13.67 -13.37
C SER A 312 3.96 -13.45 -13.82
N TRP A 313 4.58 -12.38 -13.29
CA TRP A 313 6.01 -12.15 -13.48
C TRP A 313 6.87 -13.15 -12.69
N LYS A 314 6.31 -13.77 -11.66
CA LYS A 314 7.00 -14.81 -10.87
C LYS A 314 7.21 -16.11 -11.66
N GLU A 315 6.71 -16.22 -12.89
CA GLU A 315 6.93 -17.36 -13.79
C GLU A 315 7.80 -17.00 -14.99
N LYS A 316 9.13 -17.14 -14.81
CA LYS A 316 10.12 -17.73 -15.76
C LYS A 316 11.56 -17.31 -15.42
N THR A 317 12.03 -17.74 -14.26
CA THR A 317 13.38 -18.33 -14.14
C THR A 317 13.27 -19.40 -13.07
N GLU A 318 13.52 -20.64 -13.48
CA GLU A 318 13.37 -21.84 -12.66
C GLU A 318 14.43 -21.85 -11.55
N ASP A 319 14.14 -21.10 -10.49
CA ASP A 319 14.71 -21.35 -9.18
C ASP A 319 13.61 -21.88 -8.28
N ASN A 320 13.36 -23.20 -8.43
CA ASN A 320 12.36 -23.93 -7.65
C ASN A 320 12.82 -24.14 -6.19
N TYR A 321 13.95 -23.58 -5.78
CA TYR A 321 14.53 -23.83 -4.47
C TYR A 321 14.48 -22.58 -3.57
N LEU A 322 14.29 -22.82 -2.28
CA LEU A 322 14.43 -21.81 -1.22
C LEU A 322 15.16 -22.41 -0.02
N LEU A 323 15.64 -21.56 0.90
CA LEU A 323 16.27 -21.97 2.15
C LEU A 323 15.28 -21.92 3.30
N TYR A 324 14.78 -23.06 3.75
CA TYR A 324 13.94 -23.16 4.95
C TYR A 324 14.79 -23.12 6.22
N ALA A 325 14.73 -22.01 6.97
CA ALA A 325 15.37 -21.85 8.27
C ALA A 325 14.52 -22.43 9.40
N SER A 326 14.99 -23.51 10.02
CA SER A 326 14.40 -24.08 11.23
C SER A 326 15.11 -23.57 12.49
N TYR A 327 14.35 -23.36 13.56
CA TYR A 327 14.86 -22.91 14.87
C TYR A 327 14.31 -23.76 16.04
N GLY A 328 13.40 -24.69 15.75
CA GLY A 328 12.80 -25.61 16.71
C GLY A 328 13.27 -27.05 16.50
N SER A 329 12.37 -28.03 16.63
CA SER A 329 12.73 -29.44 16.54
C SER A 329 13.30 -29.87 15.18
N ASN A 330 12.98 -29.16 14.09
CA ASN A 330 13.49 -29.46 12.75
C ASN A 330 14.98 -29.07 12.57
N LEU A 331 15.61 -28.49 13.60
CA LEU A 331 17.07 -28.40 13.70
C LEU A 331 17.74 -29.79 13.62
N ASN A 332 17.08 -30.82 14.16
CA ASN A 332 17.54 -32.21 14.05
C ASN A 332 17.25 -32.76 12.66
N TYR A 333 18.30 -33.26 11.98
CA TYR A 333 18.21 -33.67 10.58
C TYR A 333 17.23 -34.82 10.37
N ASN A 334 17.31 -35.86 11.21
CA ASN A 334 16.49 -37.05 11.07
C ASN A 334 15.00 -36.72 11.24
N ARG A 335 14.68 -35.86 12.22
CA ARG A 335 13.31 -35.38 12.39
C ARG A 335 12.84 -34.56 11.18
N PHE A 336 13.70 -33.70 10.62
CA PHE A 336 13.32 -32.94 9.42
C PHE A 336 13.05 -33.87 8.23
N MET A 337 13.83 -34.94 8.08
CA MET A 337 13.60 -35.95 7.05
C MET A 337 12.26 -36.68 7.19
N ASP A 338 11.69 -36.82 8.40
CA ASP A 338 10.34 -37.39 8.57
C ASP A 338 9.27 -36.56 7.85
N TYR A 339 9.42 -35.23 7.81
CA TYR A 339 8.54 -34.34 7.04
C TYR A 339 8.78 -34.47 5.54
N ILE A 340 10.04 -34.46 5.09
CA ILE A 340 10.38 -34.62 3.66
C ILE A 340 9.87 -35.96 3.11
N ASN A 341 9.99 -37.04 3.88
CA ASN A 341 9.49 -38.37 3.50
C ASN A 341 7.96 -38.45 3.47
N SER A 342 7.27 -37.45 4.02
CA SER A 342 5.81 -37.31 3.96
C SER A 342 5.36 -36.36 2.84
N CYS A 343 6.30 -35.66 2.18
CA CYS A 343 6.01 -34.83 1.01
C CYS A 343 5.85 -35.66 -0.26
N ASP A 344 5.20 -35.09 -1.28
CA ASP A 344 5.09 -35.71 -2.60
C ASP A 344 6.49 -35.83 -3.26
N ASP A 345 7.31 -34.78 -3.18
CA ASP A 345 8.73 -34.84 -3.49
C ASP A 345 9.53 -35.21 -2.23
N THR A 346 10.02 -36.45 -2.20
CA THR A 346 10.80 -37.01 -1.09
C THR A 346 12.32 -36.81 -1.24
N THR A 347 12.77 -36.01 -2.21
CA THR A 347 14.19 -35.74 -2.43
C THR A 347 14.79 -35.04 -1.20
N PRO A 348 15.89 -35.56 -0.62
CA PRO A 348 16.53 -34.92 0.53
C PRO A 348 16.99 -33.49 0.22
N PRO A 349 17.10 -32.62 1.24
CA PRO A 349 17.58 -31.25 1.05
C PRO A 349 18.95 -31.22 0.38
N ILE A 350 19.11 -30.37 -0.64
CA ILE A 350 20.35 -30.26 -1.41
C ILE A 350 21.51 -29.77 -0.53
N ALA A 351 21.20 -28.87 0.40
CA ALA A 351 22.17 -28.31 1.32
C ALA A 351 21.57 -28.12 2.71
N SER A 352 22.44 -28.16 3.71
CA SER A 352 22.08 -27.90 5.10
C SER A 352 23.19 -27.09 5.77
N LYS A 353 22.86 -25.90 6.29
CA LYS A 353 23.85 -24.94 6.82
C LYS A 353 23.34 -24.26 8.11
N PRO A 354 24.24 -23.78 8.98
CA PRO A 354 23.85 -22.89 10.08
C PRO A 354 23.28 -21.57 9.55
N VAL A 355 22.36 -20.97 10.30
CA VAL A 355 21.81 -19.62 10.04
C VAL A 355 21.58 -18.89 11.36
N LEU A 356 21.85 -17.59 11.40
CA LEU A 356 21.54 -16.73 12.55
C LEU A 356 20.25 -15.96 12.25
N ILE A 357 19.33 -15.96 13.20
CA ILE A 357 17.98 -15.39 13.05
C ILE A 357 17.85 -14.25 14.07
N ASN A 358 17.65 -13.02 13.60
CA ASN A 358 17.52 -11.81 14.44
C ASN A 358 16.11 -11.66 15.06
N HIS A 359 15.61 -12.75 15.65
CA HIS A 359 14.31 -12.79 16.30
C HIS A 359 14.46 -13.56 17.62
N LYS A 360 13.77 -13.12 18.68
CA LYS A 360 13.83 -13.77 20.00
C LYS A 360 13.16 -15.15 19.94
N LEU A 361 13.90 -16.21 20.26
CA LEU A 361 13.34 -17.55 20.45
C LEU A 361 12.65 -17.65 21.81
N TYR A 362 11.42 -18.15 21.82
CA TYR A 362 10.65 -18.45 23.04
C TYR A 362 9.87 -19.77 22.90
N PHE A 363 9.29 -20.24 24.00
CA PHE A 363 8.51 -21.49 24.03
C PHE A 363 7.08 -21.22 24.49
N ALA A 364 6.12 -21.71 23.72
CA ALA A 364 4.71 -21.39 23.92
C ALA A 364 3.77 -22.49 23.44
N SER A 365 2.48 -22.27 23.68
CA SER A 365 1.40 -23.19 23.29
C SER A 365 1.49 -24.57 23.95
N LYS A 366 0.64 -25.50 23.53
CA LYS A 366 0.60 -26.89 24.02
C LYS A 366 0.67 -27.85 22.84
N SER A 367 1.64 -28.75 22.84
CA SER A 367 1.73 -29.81 21.84
C SER A 367 1.48 -31.18 22.46
N TYR A 368 0.48 -31.90 21.95
CA TYR A 368 0.17 -33.27 22.40
C TYR A 368 1.37 -34.22 22.19
N ILE A 369 2.09 -34.07 21.08
CA ILE A 369 3.28 -34.87 20.76
C ILE A 369 4.42 -34.61 21.75
N TRP A 370 4.49 -33.38 22.28
CA TRP A 370 5.50 -32.95 23.24
C TRP A 370 4.89 -32.82 24.64
N GLU A 371 4.18 -33.84 25.11
CA GLU A 371 3.73 -33.98 26.50
C GLU A 371 2.83 -32.82 27.00
N ASN A 372 2.08 -32.20 26.08
CA ASN A 372 1.28 -30.97 26.31
C ASN A 372 2.11 -29.77 26.83
N LYS A 373 3.41 -29.77 26.54
CA LYS A 373 4.37 -28.71 26.83
C LYS A 373 4.55 -27.77 25.64
N GLY A 374 5.29 -26.69 25.87
CA GLY A 374 5.54 -25.65 24.88
C GLY A 374 6.46 -26.10 23.75
N VAL A 375 6.29 -25.48 22.59
CA VAL A 375 7.13 -25.65 21.40
C VAL A 375 7.78 -24.33 21.02
N ALA A 376 8.82 -24.40 20.20
CA ALA A 376 9.63 -23.24 19.82
C ALA A 376 8.86 -22.31 18.88
N PHE A 377 8.91 -21.00 19.17
CA PHE A 377 8.48 -19.91 18.31
C PHE A 377 9.58 -18.85 18.25
N ILE A 378 9.59 -18.06 17.19
CA ILE A 378 10.34 -16.80 17.17
C ILE A 378 9.37 -15.63 17.23
N ASP A 379 9.74 -14.58 17.96
CA ASP A 379 8.99 -13.33 17.98
C ASP A 379 8.84 -12.82 16.53
N PRO A 380 7.62 -12.52 16.03
CA PRO A 380 7.43 -12.03 14.67
C PRO A 380 8.15 -10.69 14.42
N LYS A 381 8.48 -9.93 15.46
CA LYS A 381 9.25 -8.68 15.36
C LYS A 381 10.75 -8.96 15.34
N GLU A 382 11.45 -8.39 14.36
CA GLU A 382 12.91 -8.45 14.28
C GLU A 382 13.55 -7.63 15.43
N ASP A 383 14.53 -8.21 16.10
CA ASP A 383 15.41 -7.53 17.06
C ASP A 383 16.87 -7.91 16.79
N LYS A 384 17.65 -6.94 16.31
CA LYS A 384 19.06 -7.11 15.96
C LYS A 384 19.96 -7.38 17.18
N ASN A 385 19.46 -7.16 18.40
CA ASN A 385 20.19 -7.48 19.63
C ASN A 385 19.96 -8.92 20.10
N GLU A 386 18.97 -9.61 19.54
CA GLU A 386 18.69 -11.01 19.82
C GLU A 386 19.19 -11.88 18.67
N VAL A 387 19.77 -13.04 19.02
CA VAL A 387 20.30 -13.98 18.03
C VAL A 387 19.78 -15.38 18.34
N THR A 388 18.97 -15.91 17.44
CA THR A 388 18.50 -17.29 17.49
C THR A 388 19.31 -18.16 16.54
N LEU A 389 19.88 -19.25 17.07
CA LEU A 389 20.61 -20.24 16.30
C LEU A 389 19.63 -21.12 15.53
N GLY A 390 19.71 -21.05 14.21
CA GLY A 390 18.92 -21.85 13.28
C GLY A 390 19.76 -22.84 12.46
N ARG A 391 19.06 -23.68 11.70
CA ARG A 391 19.60 -24.53 10.63
C ARG A 391 18.72 -24.36 9.40
N MET A 392 19.32 -23.96 8.28
CA MET A 392 18.62 -23.79 7.01
C MET A 392 18.84 -24.98 6.07
N TYR A 393 17.79 -25.35 5.34
CA TYR A 393 17.75 -26.44 4.38
C TYR A 393 17.36 -25.93 2.99
N LEU A 394 18.14 -26.26 1.97
CA LEU A 394 17.79 -25.95 0.57
C LEU A 394 16.83 -27.01 0.06
N ILE A 395 15.56 -26.64 -0.09
CA ILE A 395 14.44 -27.53 -0.46
C ILE A 395 13.62 -26.89 -1.58
N THR A 396 12.76 -27.67 -2.24
CA THR A 396 11.85 -27.11 -3.24
C THR A 396 10.78 -26.23 -2.59
N LYS A 397 10.25 -25.27 -3.35
CA LYS A 397 9.12 -24.43 -2.93
C LYS A 397 7.89 -25.29 -2.59
N GLU A 398 7.67 -26.36 -3.35
CA GLU A 398 6.59 -27.31 -3.10
C GLU A 398 6.77 -28.07 -1.77
N GLN A 399 7.97 -28.60 -1.51
CA GLN A 399 8.28 -29.23 -0.21
C GLN A 399 8.01 -28.25 0.95
N PHE A 400 8.40 -26.99 0.81
CA PHE A 400 8.19 -25.96 1.83
C PHE A 400 6.70 -25.74 2.15
N GLU A 401 5.84 -25.62 1.13
CA GLU A 401 4.39 -25.45 1.33
C GLU A 401 3.75 -26.72 1.94
N GLN A 402 4.20 -27.91 1.58
CA GLN A 402 3.71 -29.14 2.21
C GLN A 402 4.14 -29.25 3.69
N ILE A 403 5.39 -28.88 4.02
CA ILE A 403 5.87 -28.81 5.40
C ILE A 403 5.02 -27.84 6.22
N LYS A 404 4.64 -26.68 5.65
CA LYS A 404 3.72 -25.73 6.30
C LYS A 404 2.40 -26.37 6.67
N LEU A 405 1.81 -27.14 5.76
CA LEU A 405 0.55 -27.85 6.01
C LEU A 405 0.70 -28.87 7.15
N PHE A 406 1.82 -29.58 7.22
CA PHE A 406 2.10 -30.55 8.29
C PHE A 406 2.35 -29.90 9.66
N GLU A 407 2.98 -28.73 9.71
CA GLU A 407 3.16 -27.95 10.94
C GLU A 407 1.82 -27.41 11.49
N GLY A 408 0.81 -27.31 10.63
CA GLY A 408 -0.57 -27.00 10.98
C GLY A 408 -0.82 -25.54 11.33
N SER A 409 -2.02 -25.25 11.84
CA SER A 409 -2.51 -23.87 12.06
C SER A 409 -1.80 -23.10 13.19
N LYS A 410 -0.83 -23.71 13.88
CA LYS A 410 -0.07 -23.07 14.97
C LYS A 410 0.98 -22.08 14.46
N TYR A 411 1.47 -22.28 13.24
CA TYR A 411 2.42 -21.37 12.63
C TYR A 411 1.77 -20.83 11.38
N GLN A 412 1.10 -19.68 11.45
CA GLN A 412 0.35 -19.13 10.31
C GLN A 412 1.19 -18.15 9.49
N ASN A 413 2.13 -17.47 10.14
CA ASN A 413 2.97 -16.46 9.52
C ASN A 413 4.17 -17.08 8.80
N LYS A 414 4.50 -16.58 7.60
CA LYS A 414 5.74 -16.89 6.87
C LYS A 414 6.67 -15.69 7.00
N VAL A 415 7.81 -15.88 7.66
CA VAL A 415 8.78 -14.81 7.91
C VAL A 415 9.98 -14.94 6.98
N ARG A 416 10.37 -13.83 6.37
CA ARG A 416 11.51 -13.71 5.45
C ARG A 416 12.72 -13.21 6.23
N LEU A 417 13.80 -13.99 6.23
CA LEU A 417 14.98 -13.76 7.05
C LEU A 417 16.19 -13.22 6.26
N GLY A 418 15.98 -12.89 4.98
CA GLY A 418 17.01 -12.43 4.07
C GLY A 418 17.27 -13.43 2.94
N ALA A 419 18.47 -13.41 2.39
CA ALA A 419 18.88 -14.31 1.30
C ALA A 419 20.31 -14.81 1.51
N TYR A 420 20.61 -16.00 1.01
CA TYR A 420 21.96 -16.57 0.99
C TYR A 420 22.19 -17.25 -0.35
N ASP A 421 23.30 -16.88 -1.01
CA ASP A 421 23.68 -17.40 -2.33
C ASP A 421 22.56 -17.23 -3.39
N GLY A 422 21.89 -16.08 -3.36
CA GLY A 422 20.77 -15.78 -4.26
C GLY A 422 19.46 -16.51 -3.94
N LYS A 423 19.39 -17.32 -2.87
CA LYS A 423 18.17 -18.01 -2.44
C LYS A 423 17.53 -17.31 -1.24
N GLU A 424 16.22 -17.11 -1.30
CA GLU A 424 15.41 -16.63 -0.19
C GLU A 424 15.55 -17.54 1.04
N ILE A 425 15.77 -16.96 2.22
CA ILE A 425 15.70 -17.66 3.51
C ILE A 425 14.34 -17.37 4.16
N VAL A 426 13.56 -18.41 4.40
CA VAL A 426 12.21 -18.31 4.96
C VAL A 426 12.02 -19.22 6.16
N THR A 427 11.10 -18.84 7.04
CA THR A 427 10.65 -19.68 8.15
C THR A 427 9.15 -19.50 8.41
N PHE A 428 8.62 -20.27 9.35
CA PHE A 428 7.26 -20.13 9.84
C PHE A 428 7.28 -19.71 11.30
N THR A 429 6.37 -18.83 11.71
CA THR A 429 6.05 -18.54 13.12
C THR A 429 4.56 -18.18 13.21
N ASP A 430 4.09 -17.65 14.33
CA ASP A 430 2.74 -17.09 14.43
C ASP A 430 2.73 -15.56 14.20
N TYR A 431 1.55 -14.98 13.94
CA TYR A 431 1.42 -13.53 13.77
C TYR A 431 1.61 -12.76 15.08
N GLU A 432 1.28 -13.40 16.20
CA GLU A 432 1.33 -12.81 17.53
C GLU A 432 2.11 -13.71 18.51
N ILE A 433 2.59 -13.11 19.59
CA ILE A 433 3.23 -13.84 20.66
C ILE A 433 2.19 -14.72 21.36
N ASN A 434 2.48 -16.01 21.44
CA ASN A 434 1.60 -17.01 22.03
C ASN A 434 1.77 -17.10 23.55
N GLU A 435 0.76 -17.64 24.25
CA GLU A 435 0.86 -17.91 25.68
C GLU A 435 2.02 -18.86 25.97
N GLU A 436 2.99 -18.37 26.75
CA GLU A 436 4.22 -19.09 27.05
C GLU A 436 3.96 -20.36 27.88
N ASN A 437 4.69 -21.41 27.54
CA ASN A 437 4.65 -22.69 28.21
C ASN A 437 6.03 -23.34 28.14
N LEU A 438 6.47 -23.94 29.24
CA LEU A 438 7.78 -24.57 29.29
C LEU A 438 7.82 -25.77 28.33
N PRO A 439 8.92 -25.98 27.58
CA PRO A 439 9.08 -27.16 26.75
C PRO A 439 9.29 -28.43 27.59
N SER A 440 9.05 -29.61 27.02
CA SER A 440 9.41 -30.86 27.68
C SER A 440 10.91 -31.14 27.55
N GLU A 441 11.48 -31.89 28.48
CA GLU A 441 12.89 -32.29 28.43
C GLU A 441 13.20 -33.01 27.11
N ARG A 442 12.29 -33.89 26.67
CA ARG A 442 12.40 -34.60 25.39
C ARG A 442 12.48 -33.64 24.20
N TYR A 443 11.69 -32.56 24.20
CA TYR A 443 11.73 -31.56 23.12
C TYR A 443 13.06 -30.80 23.10
N VAL A 444 13.52 -30.39 24.28
CA VAL A 444 14.81 -29.69 24.45
C VAL A 444 15.97 -30.58 23.98
N GLU A 445 15.98 -31.86 24.32
CA GLU A 445 17.00 -32.81 23.86
C GLU A 445 17.10 -32.91 22.34
N ILE A 446 15.97 -32.86 21.63
CA ILE A 446 15.93 -32.89 20.16
C ILE A 446 16.54 -31.62 19.58
N ILE A 447 16.19 -30.46 20.12
CA ILE A 447 16.79 -29.17 19.73
C ILE A 447 18.31 -29.20 19.99
N GLN A 448 18.74 -29.68 21.16
CA GLN A 448 20.17 -29.80 21.47
C GLN A 448 20.91 -30.73 20.50
N LYS A 449 20.32 -31.87 20.10
CA LYS A 449 20.90 -32.76 19.09
C LYS A 449 21.04 -32.04 17.75
N GLY A 450 20.00 -31.33 17.31
CA GLY A 450 20.04 -30.53 16.07
C GLY A 450 21.09 -29.42 16.09
N LEU A 451 21.23 -28.69 17.20
CA LEU A 451 22.26 -27.67 17.35
C LEU A 451 23.68 -28.26 17.31
N ARG A 452 23.92 -29.41 17.97
CA ARG A 452 25.20 -30.13 17.91
C ARG A 452 25.50 -30.67 16.51
N GLU A 453 24.48 -31.09 15.78
CA GLU A 453 24.62 -31.52 14.38
C GLU A 453 25.07 -30.37 13.49
N THR A 454 24.51 -29.18 13.70
CA THR A 454 24.67 -27.99 12.85
C THR A 454 25.94 -27.20 13.16
N TYR A 455 26.19 -26.94 14.44
CA TYR A 455 27.28 -26.08 14.92
C TYR A 455 28.40 -26.92 15.53
N LYS A 456 29.25 -27.49 14.68
CA LYS A 456 30.35 -28.38 15.12
C LYS A 456 31.37 -27.72 16.06
N SER A 457 31.44 -26.38 16.05
CA SER A 457 32.30 -25.58 16.91
C SER A 457 31.74 -25.33 18.30
N LEU A 458 30.45 -25.58 18.55
CA LEU A 458 29.83 -25.34 19.84
C LEU A 458 29.91 -26.59 20.73
N TYR A 459 30.42 -26.41 21.94
CA TYR A 459 30.47 -27.46 22.96
C TYR A 459 29.09 -27.69 23.58
N LYS A 460 28.87 -28.89 24.12
CA LYS A 460 27.60 -29.30 24.74
C LYS A 460 27.12 -28.28 25.79
N ASP A 461 28.01 -27.82 26.65
CA ASP A 461 27.67 -26.90 27.75
C ASP A 461 27.27 -25.51 27.25
N GLN A 462 27.82 -25.06 26.11
CA GLN A 462 27.42 -23.80 25.48
C GLN A 462 26.00 -23.88 24.91
N ILE A 463 25.64 -25.02 24.30
CA ILE A 463 24.30 -25.26 23.77
C ILE A 463 23.27 -25.35 24.90
N ILE A 464 23.60 -26.06 25.98
CA ILE A 464 22.75 -26.12 27.18
C ILE A 464 22.52 -24.71 27.72
N LYS A 465 23.60 -23.96 27.97
CA LYS A 465 23.51 -22.58 28.45
C LYS A 465 22.69 -21.67 27.52
N TYR A 466 22.86 -21.81 26.20
CA TYR A 466 22.09 -21.05 25.21
C TYR A 466 20.58 -21.27 25.33
N LEU A 467 20.15 -22.53 25.48
CA LEU A 467 18.73 -22.88 25.64
C LEU A 467 18.21 -22.51 27.02
N ASP A 468 18.97 -22.79 28.09
CA ASP A 468 18.59 -22.46 29.47
C ASP A 468 18.37 -20.95 29.62
N CYS A 469 19.19 -20.11 29.01
CA CYS A 469 18.99 -18.65 29.03
C CYS A 469 17.66 -18.24 28.39
N ARG A 470 17.17 -18.94 27.36
CA ARG A 470 15.90 -18.64 26.68
C ARG A 470 14.70 -19.26 27.38
N ILE A 471 14.87 -20.42 27.99
CA ILE A 471 13.83 -21.06 28.82
C ILE A 471 13.64 -20.27 30.12
N ASN A 472 14.73 -19.79 30.73
CA ASN A 472 14.69 -19.11 32.03
C ASN A 472 14.51 -17.58 31.95
N LYS A 473 14.97 -16.88 30.90
CA LYS A 473 14.62 -15.44 30.69
C LYS A 473 13.10 -15.27 30.72
N ASN A 474 12.38 -16.20 30.09
CA ASN A 474 10.92 -16.23 30.05
C ASN A 474 10.27 -16.34 31.45
N ILE A 475 10.96 -16.93 32.43
CA ILE A 475 10.49 -17.00 33.83
C ILE A 475 10.73 -15.68 34.56
N ALA A 476 11.87 -15.03 34.33
CA ALA A 476 12.25 -13.78 34.98
C ALA A 476 11.39 -12.59 34.51
N ASP A 477 11.12 -12.48 33.20
CA ASP A 477 10.24 -11.45 32.61
C ASP A 477 8.82 -11.54 33.22
N LYS A 478 8.36 -12.74 33.60
CA LYS A 478 7.06 -12.99 34.27
C LYS A 478 7.03 -12.60 35.74
N ALA A 479 8.17 -12.63 36.44
CA ALA A 479 8.27 -12.27 37.85
C ALA A 479 8.33 -10.75 38.06
N GLU A 480 8.74 -9.98 37.05
CA GLU A 480 8.71 -8.51 37.06
C GLU A 480 7.39 -7.91 36.57
N SER A 481 6.53 -8.70 35.90
CA SER A 481 5.23 -8.27 35.37
C SER A 481 4.02 -8.61 36.26
N ILE A 482 4.24 -9.17 37.45
CA ILE A 482 3.23 -9.44 38.49
C ILE A 482 3.50 -8.50 39.66
#